data_AF-A0A6L3SYW6-F1
#
_entry.id   AF-A0A6L3SYW6-F1
#
_cell.length_a   1.000
_cell.length_b   1.000
_cell.length_c   1.000
_cell.angle_alpha   90.00
_cell.angle_beta   90.00
_cell.angle_gamma   90.00
#
_symmetry.space_group_name_H-M   'P 1'
#
loop_
_entity.id
_entity.type
_entity.pdbx_description
1 polymer ?
#
loop_
_entity_poly.entity_id
_entity_poly.type
_entity_poly.pdbx_seq_one_letter_code
_entity_poly.pdbx_strand_id
1 'polypeptide(L)'
;MAGYVLEGPLWGAGATVSWAVDGSVPASFLPDLRAAFADWSAHANITFLQAASPSTAEIRFSDAAIDGLDNVLGQTRYSYVGSHFTSAEITLDSAEGWHAGAGGVVSAHDVSFFLVALHEIGHALGLGHYGGEPAVMNPYLNKAVTDLTASDISGIQALYGAPLVANASPAPTLATPVGVAQPAALPGPSVASAEVHDSFRFFNAATNDHFYTVNPAERDALIQGQSGYVYEGVAWATPDAGTGTVDVYRFLDTAHGTHFYTTSAAERDQIIKTLPSYAYEGVAFEAYASAAAGGPGALTLERFYNAQSGVHHFAASPGEIDAIRGGAAGPGWVDEGKGFTVHAPGDGLLLT
;
A
#
# COMPACT_ATOMS: atom_id res chain seq x y z
N MET A 1 -8.68 -11.18 -10.12
CA MET A 1 -7.21 -11.34 -10.08
C MET A 1 -6.66 -9.94 -9.91
N ALA A 2 -5.83 -9.68 -8.90
CA ALA A 2 -5.20 -8.37 -8.76
C ALA A 2 -4.48 -8.03 -10.07
N GLY A 3 -4.61 -6.80 -10.52
CA GLY A 3 -4.02 -6.35 -11.78
C GLY A 3 -2.51 -6.16 -11.70
N TYR A 4 -1.78 -6.78 -10.76
CA TYR A 4 -0.33 -6.60 -10.59
C TYR A 4 0.23 -7.69 -9.66
N VAL A 5 1.55 -7.78 -9.56
CA VAL A 5 2.27 -8.68 -8.63
C VAL A 5 3.35 -7.88 -7.91
N LEU A 6 3.58 -8.15 -6.62
CA LEU A 6 4.61 -7.49 -5.80
C LEU A 6 5.74 -8.48 -5.50
N GLU A 7 6.98 -8.02 -5.59
CA GLU A 7 8.20 -8.81 -5.34
C GLU A 7 8.68 -8.71 -3.88
N GLY A 8 8.25 -7.68 -3.15
CA GLY A 8 8.34 -7.62 -1.68
C GLY A 8 9.06 -6.39 -1.11
N PRO A 9 10.36 -6.15 -1.42
CA PRO A 9 11.09 -5.02 -0.85
C PRO A 9 10.71 -3.68 -1.49
N LEU A 10 10.83 -2.57 -0.75
CA LEU A 10 10.57 -1.22 -1.23
C LEU A 10 11.50 -0.16 -0.59
N TRP A 11 11.72 0.94 -1.31
CA TRP A 11 12.58 2.07 -0.87
C TRP A 11 11.87 3.00 0.13
N GLY A 12 10.54 2.93 0.18
CA GLY A 12 9.69 3.81 0.99
C GLY A 12 8.99 4.87 0.15
N ALA A 13 7.71 5.10 0.45
CA ALA A 13 6.96 6.21 -0.11
C ALA A 13 7.59 7.55 0.30
N GLY A 14 7.75 8.47 -0.65
CA GLY A 14 8.41 9.76 -0.49
C GLY A 14 9.93 9.69 -0.50
N ALA A 15 10.53 8.50 -0.70
CA ALA A 15 11.99 8.37 -0.78
C ALA A 15 12.55 9.09 -2.01
N THR A 16 13.76 9.63 -1.86
CA THR A 16 14.61 10.02 -2.99
C THR A 16 15.68 8.96 -3.18
N VAL A 17 15.59 8.20 -4.25
CA VAL A 17 16.50 7.09 -4.55
C VAL A 17 17.49 7.51 -5.63
N SER A 18 18.77 7.28 -5.37
CA SER A 18 19.87 7.61 -6.26
C SER A 18 20.12 6.49 -7.27
N TRP A 19 20.39 6.85 -8.53
CA TRP A 19 20.76 5.89 -9.56
C TRP A 19 21.98 6.33 -10.37
N ALA A 20 22.77 5.38 -10.87
CA ALA A 20 23.90 5.68 -11.75
C ALA A 20 24.16 4.54 -12.73
N VAL A 21 24.89 4.85 -13.80
CA VAL A 21 25.40 3.86 -14.76
C VAL A 21 26.91 3.69 -14.57
N ASP A 22 27.41 2.48 -14.76
CA ASP A 22 28.85 2.24 -14.82
C ASP A 22 29.44 2.59 -16.21
N GLY A 23 30.75 2.36 -16.37
CA GLY A 23 31.46 2.70 -17.60
C GLY A 23 31.12 1.83 -18.81
N SER A 24 30.35 0.75 -18.64
CA SER A 24 29.91 -0.11 -19.74
C SER A 24 28.72 0.48 -20.50
N VAL A 25 27.84 1.22 -19.82
CA VAL A 25 26.64 1.80 -20.43
C VAL A 25 26.99 3.05 -21.25
N PRO A 26 26.72 3.07 -22.57
CA PRO A 26 26.98 4.23 -23.40
C PRO A 26 26.20 5.47 -22.95
N ALA A 27 26.84 6.65 -23.00
CA ALA A 27 26.17 7.91 -22.65
C ALA A 27 24.94 8.23 -23.52
N SER A 28 24.86 7.66 -24.73
CA SER A 28 23.69 7.76 -25.61
C SER A 28 22.44 7.08 -25.04
N PHE A 29 22.56 6.19 -24.06
CA PHE A 29 21.44 5.45 -23.47
C PHE A 29 20.81 6.19 -22.27
N LEU A 30 21.53 7.17 -21.71
CA LEU A 30 21.07 7.95 -20.56
C LEU A 30 19.73 8.68 -20.75
N PRO A 31 19.37 9.21 -21.93
CA PRO A 31 18.05 9.81 -22.14
C PRO A 31 16.92 8.82 -21.88
N ASP A 32 17.03 7.58 -22.37
CA ASP A 32 16.00 6.55 -22.21
C ASP A 32 15.90 6.10 -20.75
N LEU A 33 17.03 5.94 -20.05
CA LEU A 33 17.04 5.63 -18.61
C LEU A 33 16.41 6.75 -17.76
N ARG A 34 16.71 8.02 -18.07
CA ARG A 34 16.09 9.16 -17.37
C ARG A 34 14.58 9.20 -17.60
N ALA A 35 14.13 8.92 -18.82
CA ALA A 35 12.71 8.86 -19.14
C ALA A 35 12.02 7.74 -18.34
N ALA A 36 12.60 6.54 -18.29
CA ALA A 36 12.01 5.43 -17.55
C ALA A 36 11.87 5.70 -16.04
N PHE A 37 12.87 6.32 -15.40
CA PHE A 37 12.74 6.77 -14.01
C PHE A 37 11.70 7.88 -13.84
N ALA A 38 11.61 8.80 -14.80
CA ALA A 38 10.62 9.88 -14.76
C ALA A 38 9.19 9.33 -14.82
N ASP A 39 8.94 8.30 -15.62
CA ASP A 39 7.61 7.69 -15.73
C ASP A 39 7.18 7.01 -14.43
N TRP A 40 8.06 6.22 -13.80
CA TRP A 40 7.75 5.66 -12.49
C TRP A 40 7.48 6.74 -11.43
N SER A 41 8.30 7.81 -11.40
CA SER A 41 8.11 8.94 -10.49
C SER A 41 6.83 9.75 -10.78
N ALA A 42 6.39 9.78 -12.04
CA ALA A 42 5.14 10.43 -12.44
C ALA A 42 3.90 9.64 -12.00
N HIS A 43 4.05 8.38 -11.60
CA HIS A 43 2.95 7.51 -11.16
C HIS A 43 3.03 7.05 -9.71
N ALA A 44 4.14 7.33 -9.01
CA ALA A 44 4.38 6.91 -7.64
C ALA A 44 4.99 8.01 -6.75
N ASN A 45 4.72 7.98 -5.44
CA ASN A 45 5.40 8.84 -4.47
C ASN A 45 6.84 8.36 -4.24
N ILE A 46 7.71 8.58 -5.22
CA ILE A 46 9.14 8.29 -5.17
C ILE A 46 9.83 9.23 -6.14
N THR A 47 11.01 9.72 -5.77
CA THR A 47 11.83 10.61 -6.61
C THR A 47 13.14 9.93 -6.93
N PHE A 48 13.65 10.14 -8.14
CA PHE A 48 14.94 9.59 -8.57
C PHE A 48 15.96 10.69 -8.83
N LEU A 49 17.19 10.49 -8.35
CA LEU A 49 18.31 11.40 -8.58
C LEU A 49 19.46 10.68 -9.28
N GLN A 50 19.85 11.16 -10.45
CA GLN A 50 21.03 10.62 -11.13
C GLN A 50 22.31 11.04 -10.38
N ALA A 51 23.04 10.07 -9.85
CA ALA A 51 24.34 10.26 -9.21
C ALA A 51 25.49 10.23 -10.22
N ALA A 52 26.62 10.86 -9.86
CA ALA A 52 27.80 10.94 -10.73
C ALA A 52 28.63 9.65 -10.79
N SER A 53 28.43 8.72 -9.85
CA SER A 53 29.18 7.46 -9.75
C SER A 53 28.28 6.32 -9.23
N PRO A 54 28.43 5.08 -9.76
CA PRO A 54 27.78 3.89 -9.22
C PRO A 54 28.10 3.63 -7.75
N SER A 55 29.30 3.99 -7.28
CA SER A 55 29.75 3.72 -5.90
C SER A 55 28.93 4.44 -4.82
N THR A 56 28.13 5.43 -5.20
CA THR A 56 27.28 6.22 -4.32
C THR A 56 25.80 6.08 -4.65
N ALA A 57 25.44 5.21 -5.60
CA ALA A 57 24.07 5.04 -6.07
C ALA A 57 23.43 3.78 -5.49
N GLU A 58 22.15 3.90 -5.13
CA GLU A 58 21.32 2.82 -4.63
C GLU A 58 20.90 1.86 -5.74
N ILE A 59 20.54 2.39 -6.91
CA ILE A 59 20.25 1.64 -8.13
C ILE A 59 21.42 1.79 -9.11
N ARG A 60 22.00 0.68 -9.58
CA ARG A 60 23.18 0.68 -10.46
C ARG A 60 22.88 -0.03 -11.77
N PHE A 61 23.17 0.62 -12.88
CA PHE A 61 23.06 0.05 -14.22
C PHE A 61 24.42 -0.37 -14.78
N SER A 62 24.41 -1.51 -15.48
CA SER A 62 25.52 -2.05 -16.25
C SER A 62 25.00 -2.59 -17.59
N ASP A 63 25.87 -2.68 -18.58
CA ASP A 63 25.65 -3.29 -19.88
C ASP A 63 26.66 -4.45 -20.04
N ALA A 64 26.19 -5.69 -19.90
CA ALA A 64 27.05 -6.87 -19.89
C ALA A 64 26.33 -8.07 -20.50
N ALA A 65 27.07 -8.97 -21.13
CA ALA A 65 26.48 -10.14 -21.78
C ALA A 65 25.83 -11.06 -20.75
N ILE A 66 24.57 -11.44 -20.96
CA ILE A 66 23.82 -12.36 -20.08
C ILE A 66 23.72 -13.74 -20.72
N ASP A 67 23.01 -13.88 -21.84
CA ASP A 67 22.77 -15.20 -22.43
C ASP A 67 22.73 -15.26 -23.96
N GLY A 68 22.81 -14.13 -24.65
CA GLY A 68 22.91 -14.09 -26.11
C GLY A 68 21.83 -13.19 -26.72
N LEU A 69 21.31 -13.57 -27.88
CA LEU A 69 20.23 -12.82 -28.53
C LEU A 69 18.86 -13.38 -28.12
N ASP A 70 17.91 -12.49 -27.87
CA ASP A 70 16.46 -12.70 -27.81
C ASP A 70 15.93 -13.58 -26.65
N ASN A 71 16.70 -13.79 -25.59
CA ASN A 71 16.25 -14.56 -24.43
C ASN A 71 16.10 -13.68 -23.19
N VAL A 72 17.19 -13.31 -22.52
CA VAL A 72 17.16 -12.38 -21.40
C VAL A 72 17.61 -11.01 -21.85
N LEU A 73 16.67 -10.07 -21.99
CA LEU A 73 16.94 -8.70 -22.44
C LEU A 73 17.59 -7.83 -21.34
N GLY A 74 17.31 -8.15 -20.09
CA GLY A 74 17.77 -7.46 -18.89
C GLY A 74 17.54 -8.32 -17.66
N GLN A 75 18.23 -7.98 -16.58
CA GLN A 75 18.05 -8.63 -15.28
C GLN A 75 18.25 -7.64 -14.15
N THR A 76 17.35 -7.70 -13.18
CA THR A 76 17.47 -6.99 -11.91
C THR A 76 17.85 -7.94 -10.79
N ARG A 77 18.82 -7.53 -9.98
CA ARG A 77 19.20 -8.16 -8.71
C ARG A 77 19.18 -7.12 -7.63
N TYR A 78 18.82 -7.50 -6.42
CA TYR A 78 18.74 -6.54 -5.34
C TYR A 78 19.14 -7.14 -3.99
N SER A 79 19.45 -6.26 -3.05
CA SER A 79 19.72 -6.55 -1.65
C SER A 79 18.75 -5.74 -0.79
N TYR A 80 18.37 -6.31 0.34
CA TYR A 80 17.42 -5.71 1.26
C TYR A 80 17.69 -6.17 2.69
N VAL A 81 17.20 -5.39 3.65
CA VAL A 81 17.14 -5.76 5.06
C VAL A 81 15.68 -5.65 5.50
N GLY A 82 15.09 -6.76 5.94
CA GLY A 82 13.65 -6.82 6.20
C GLY A 82 12.85 -6.66 4.90
N SER A 83 12.00 -5.64 4.81
CA SER A 83 11.27 -5.25 3.60
C SER A 83 11.85 -4.00 2.92
N HIS A 84 13.02 -3.52 3.35
CA HIS A 84 13.61 -2.30 2.82
C HIS A 84 14.79 -2.59 1.89
N PHE A 85 14.74 -2.06 0.68
CA PHE A 85 15.88 -2.14 -0.24
C PHE A 85 17.12 -1.47 0.35
N THR A 86 18.28 -2.06 0.08
CA THR A 86 19.59 -1.45 0.37
C THR A 86 20.40 -1.19 -0.90
N SER A 87 20.19 -1.98 -1.96
CA SER A 87 20.72 -1.72 -3.30
C SER A 87 19.99 -2.53 -4.36
N ALA A 88 19.91 -2.02 -5.58
CA ALA A 88 19.52 -2.78 -6.77
C ALA A 88 20.58 -2.63 -7.88
N GLU A 89 20.79 -3.71 -8.64
CA GLU A 89 21.69 -3.81 -9.77
C GLU A 89 20.89 -4.29 -10.98
N ILE A 90 20.87 -3.47 -12.02
CA ILE A 90 20.21 -3.74 -13.28
C ILE A 90 21.30 -3.96 -14.32
N THR A 91 21.31 -5.14 -14.93
CA THR A 91 22.19 -5.46 -16.05
C THR A 91 21.34 -5.58 -17.31
N LEU A 92 21.68 -4.78 -18.31
CA LEU A 92 21.11 -4.87 -19.66
C LEU A 92 21.98 -5.82 -20.47
N ASP A 93 21.38 -6.72 -21.25
CA ASP A 93 22.16 -7.71 -21.97
C ASP A 93 22.84 -7.07 -23.18
N SER A 94 24.15 -6.88 -23.11
CA SER A 94 24.91 -6.29 -24.21
C SER A 94 24.95 -7.17 -25.47
N ALA A 95 24.65 -8.47 -25.34
CA ALA A 95 24.54 -9.39 -26.46
C ALA A 95 23.35 -9.08 -27.38
N GLU A 96 22.37 -8.30 -26.91
CA GLU A 96 21.25 -7.80 -27.71
C GLU A 96 21.66 -6.79 -28.80
N GLY A 97 22.90 -6.27 -28.75
CA GLY A 97 23.40 -5.36 -29.77
C GLY A 97 22.70 -4.01 -29.76
N TRP A 98 22.49 -3.45 -28.56
CA TRP A 98 21.89 -2.13 -28.36
C TRP A 98 22.59 -1.05 -29.18
N HIS A 99 21.82 -0.31 -30.00
CA HIS A 99 22.32 0.75 -30.85
C HIS A 99 21.29 1.87 -31.02
N ALA A 100 21.75 3.04 -31.47
CA ALA A 100 20.86 4.17 -31.71
C ALA A 100 19.95 3.90 -32.92
N GLY A 101 18.64 3.92 -32.71
CA GLY A 101 17.61 3.78 -33.74
C GLY A 101 16.82 5.06 -33.98
N ALA A 102 15.80 4.98 -34.85
CA ALA A 102 14.87 6.06 -35.10
C ALA A 102 13.86 6.17 -33.95
N GLY A 103 14.18 6.97 -32.93
CA GLY A 103 13.27 7.25 -31.79
C GLY A 103 13.74 6.75 -30.42
N GLY A 104 14.98 6.27 -30.31
CA GLY A 104 15.56 5.78 -29.04
C GLY A 104 16.62 4.72 -29.30
N VAL A 105 17.09 4.07 -28.24
CA VAL A 105 18.00 2.92 -28.34
C VAL A 105 17.19 1.65 -28.61
N VAL A 106 17.67 0.80 -29.52
CA VAL A 106 17.03 -0.47 -29.87
C VAL A 106 18.03 -1.62 -29.94
N SER A 107 17.58 -2.85 -29.72
CA SER A 107 18.39 -4.05 -29.95
C SER A 107 18.57 -4.32 -31.45
N ALA A 108 19.39 -5.31 -31.80
CA ALA A 108 19.57 -5.80 -33.16
C ALA A 108 18.26 -6.29 -33.82
N HIS A 109 17.23 -6.60 -33.04
CA HIS A 109 15.91 -7.05 -33.49
C HIS A 109 14.77 -6.07 -33.18
N ASP A 110 15.11 -4.78 -33.13
CA ASP A 110 14.15 -3.68 -32.96
C ASP A 110 13.32 -3.85 -31.67
N VAL A 111 13.94 -4.30 -30.58
CA VAL A 111 13.35 -4.25 -29.24
C VAL A 111 13.70 -2.90 -28.62
N SER A 112 12.72 -2.25 -27.98
CA SER A 112 12.90 -0.94 -27.35
C SER A 112 13.72 -1.07 -26.07
N PHE A 113 14.88 -0.42 -26.01
CA PHE A 113 15.71 -0.33 -24.81
C PHE A 113 14.94 0.33 -23.65
N PHE A 114 14.17 1.38 -23.95
CA PHE A 114 13.36 2.08 -22.97
C PHE A 114 12.37 1.16 -22.26
N LEU A 115 11.68 0.26 -22.97
CA LEU A 115 10.72 -0.66 -22.36
C LEU A 115 11.40 -1.71 -21.48
N VAL A 116 12.57 -2.20 -21.88
CA VAL A 116 13.37 -3.11 -21.04
C VAL A 116 13.82 -2.39 -19.78
N ALA A 117 14.36 -1.17 -19.89
CA ALA A 117 14.73 -0.38 -18.73
C ALA A 117 13.55 -0.08 -17.79
N LEU A 118 12.37 0.23 -18.34
CA LEU A 118 11.16 0.50 -17.57
C LEU A 118 10.70 -0.74 -16.76
N HIS A 119 10.79 -1.94 -17.37
CA HIS A 119 10.52 -3.22 -16.71
C HIS A 119 11.50 -3.52 -15.57
N GLU A 120 12.81 -3.43 -15.84
CA GLU A 120 13.82 -3.71 -14.83
C GLU A 120 13.78 -2.71 -13.66
N ILE A 121 13.46 -1.44 -13.94
CA ILE A 121 13.24 -0.47 -12.86
C ILE A 121 12.03 -0.88 -12.01
N GLY A 122 10.95 -1.42 -12.59
CA GLY A 122 9.82 -1.94 -11.84
C GLY A 122 10.22 -3.00 -10.80
N HIS A 123 11.10 -3.94 -11.16
CA HIS A 123 11.71 -4.89 -10.23
C HIS A 123 12.55 -4.20 -9.14
N ALA A 124 13.37 -3.22 -9.53
CA ALA A 124 14.15 -2.42 -8.57
C ALA A 124 13.27 -1.53 -7.66
N LEU A 125 11.97 -1.46 -7.93
CA LEU A 125 10.96 -0.81 -7.11
C LEU A 125 10.06 -1.81 -6.37
N GLY A 126 10.28 -3.10 -6.53
CA GLY A 126 9.55 -4.13 -5.78
C GLY A 126 8.30 -4.67 -6.47
N LEU A 127 8.12 -4.41 -7.77
CA LEU A 127 7.09 -5.04 -8.58
C LEU A 127 7.57 -6.38 -9.10
N GLY A 128 6.71 -7.39 -9.05
CA GLY A 128 6.96 -8.70 -9.63
C GLY A 128 6.34 -8.84 -11.02
N HIS A 129 6.64 -9.96 -11.68
CA HIS A 129 6.05 -10.27 -12.98
C HIS A 129 4.52 -10.40 -12.92
N TYR A 130 3.83 -9.63 -13.75
CA TYR A 130 2.39 -9.73 -13.95
C TYR A 130 2.10 -10.69 -15.12
N GLY A 131 1.28 -11.72 -14.90
CA GLY A 131 0.95 -12.74 -15.92
C GLY A 131 -0.38 -12.52 -16.64
N GLY A 132 -1.00 -11.35 -16.49
CA GLY A 132 -2.31 -11.04 -17.05
C GLY A 132 -2.26 -10.40 -18.44
N GLU A 133 -2.99 -9.30 -18.62
CA GLU A 133 -3.00 -8.54 -19.88
C GLU A 133 -1.61 -7.96 -20.21
N PRO A 134 -1.37 -7.58 -21.49
CA PRO A 134 -0.14 -6.90 -21.90
C PRO A 134 0.19 -5.69 -21.02
N ALA A 135 1.33 -5.75 -20.35
CA ALA A 135 1.81 -4.78 -19.36
C ALA A 135 3.34 -4.67 -19.41
N VAL A 136 3.88 -3.60 -18.86
CA VAL A 136 5.33 -3.43 -18.75
C VAL A 136 5.92 -4.54 -17.88
N MET A 137 5.28 -4.88 -16.76
CA MET A 137 5.76 -5.93 -15.86
C MET A 137 5.46 -7.37 -16.34
N ASN A 138 5.08 -7.61 -17.60
CA ASN A 138 5.01 -8.99 -18.11
C ASN A 138 6.40 -9.60 -18.26
N PRO A 139 6.57 -10.92 -18.01
CA PRO A 139 7.86 -11.61 -18.21
C PRO A 139 8.27 -11.77 -19.68
N TYR A 140 7.35 -11.48 -20.62
CA TYR A 140 7.62 -11.51 -22.05
C TYR A 140 7.21 -10.18 -22.67
N LEU A 141 8.15 -9.52 -23.35
CA LEU A 141 7.92 -8.21 -23.96
C LEU A 141 6.85 -8.29 -25.06
N ASN A 142 5.88 -7.38 -25.00
CA ASN A 142 4.90 -7.18 -26.04
C ASN A 142 5.14 -5.83 -26.73
N LYS A 143 5.52 -5.84 -28.02
CA LYS A 143 5.82 -4.63 -28.80
C LYS A 143 4.60 -3.68 -28.97
N ALA A 144 3.39 -4.11 -28.62
CA ALA A 144 2.20 -3.24 -28.60
C ALA A 144 2.10 -2.40 -27.32
N VAL A 145 2.79 -2.78 -26.25
CA VAL A 145 2.93 -1.97 -25.04
C VAL A 145 4.05 -0.97 -25.29
N THR A 146 3.77 0.32 -25.08
CA THR A 146 4.73 1.41 -25.31
C THR A 146 4.97 2.28 -24.09
N ASP A 147 4.21 2.08 -23.01
CA ASP A 147 4.22 2.88 -21.79
C ASP A 147 3.60 2.08 -20.62
N LEU A 148 3.73 2.58 -19.38
CA LEU A 148 3.11 2.02 -18.18
C LEU A 148 1.60 1.84 -18.37
N THR A 149 1.14 0.63 -18.08
CA THR A 149 -0.28 0.28 -18.18
C THR A 149 -0.99 0.43 -16.84
N ALA A 150 -2.32 0.27 -16.85
CA ALA A 150 -3.11 0.34 -15.63
C ALA A 150 -2.64 -0.66 -14.55
N SER A 151 -2.15 -1.84 -14.95
CA SER A 151 -1.59 -2.83 -14.05
C SER A 151 -0.30 -2.33 -13.38
N ASP A 152 0.61 -1.76 -14.18
CA ASP A 152 1.90 -1.28 -13.69
C ASP A 152 1.71 -0.08 -12.74
N ILE A 153 0.81 0.86 -13.11
CA ILE A 153 0.45 2.02 -12.30
C ILE A 153 -0.20 1.57 -10.98
N SER A 154 -1.11 0.60 -11.04
CA SER A 154 -1.76 0.07 -9.84
C SER A 154 -0.75 -0.60 -8.91
N GLY A 155 0.18 -1.38 -9.47
CA GLY A 155 1.24 -2.04 -8.70
C GLY A 155 2.16 -1.04 -8.02
N ILE A 156 2.66 -0.04 -8.74
CA ILE A 156 3.60 0.92 -8.15
C ILE A 156 2.91 1.82 -7.12
N GLN A 157 1.64 2.16 -7.33
CA GLN A 157 0.86 2.91 -6.33
C GLN A 157 0.51 2.06 -5.12
N ALA A 158 0.42 0.74 -5.25
CA ALA A 158 0.28 -0.15 -4.10
C ALA A 158 1.54 -0.14 -3.21
N LEU A 159 2.72 0.07 -3.79
CA LEU A 159 3.99 0.10 -3.04
C LEU A 159 4.34 1.50 -2.48
N TYR A 160 4.11 2.54 -3.28
CA TYR A 160 4.59 3.88 -2.98
C TYR A 160 3.46 4.90 -2.80
N GLY A 161 2.23 4.60 -3.19
CA GLY A 161 1.15 5.58 -3.28
C GLY A 161 1.28 6.48 -4.50
N ALA A 162 0.26 7.31 -4.74
CA ALA A 162 0.22 8.23 -5.89
C ALA A 162 1.28 9.35 -5.79
N PRO A 163 1.70 9.97 -6.91
CA PRO A 163 2.72 11.01 -6.92
C PRO A 163 2.29 12.24 -6.12
N LEU A 164 3.23 12.86 -5.40
CA LEU A 164 3.00 14.15 -4.76
C LEU A 164 3.10 15.26 -5.82
N VAL A 165 2.01 15.99 -6.04
CA VAL A 165 1.97 17.07 -7.04
C VAL A 165 2.93 18.19 -6.64
N ALA A 166 4.01 18.39 -7.41
CA ALA A 166 4.83 19.59 -7.30
C ALA A 166 3.98 20.81 -7.72
N ASN A 167 3.91 21.83 -6.86
CA ASN A 167 3.13 23.05 -7.05
C ASN A 167 3.18 23.62 -8.49
N ALA A 168 2.03 23.56 -9.19
CA ALA A 168 1.67 24.49 -10.25
C ALA A 168 0.19 24.90 -10.05
N SER A 169 -0.04 26.19 -9.80
CA SER A 169 -1.35 26.84 -9.60
C SER A 169 -1.94 27.34 -10.95
N PRO A 170 -3.18 27.84 -11.06
CA PRO A 170 -4.43 27.07 -11.23
C PRO A 170 -5.24 27.41 -12.51
N ALA A 171 -6.33 26.64 -12.69
CA ALA A 171 -7.63 26.94 -13.34
C ALA A 171 -7.84 26.59 -14.83
N PRO A 172 -9.11 26.49 -15.30
CA PRO A 172 -10.33 25.89 -14.72
C PRO A 172 -10.84 24.73 -15.63
N THR A 173 -11.77 23.86 -15.24
CA THR A 173 -13.20 23.97 -15.62
C THR A 173 -13.96 22.71 -15.16
N LEU A 174 -15.20 22.94 -14.76
CA LEU A 174 -16.29 22.05 -14.35
C LEU A 174 -16.38 20.63 -14.96
N ALA A 175 -16.70 19.66 -14.11
CA ALA A 175 -17.78 18.70 -14.37
C ALA A 175 -18.42 18.22 -13.05
N THR A 176 -19.74 18.23 -13.04
CA THR A 176 -20.69 17.88 -11.96
C THR A 176 -20.71 16.40 -11.57
N PRO A 177 -21.26 16.05 -10.38
CA PRO A 177 -21.33 14.67 -9.88
C PRO A 177 -22.53 13.93 -10.48
N VAL A 178 -22.36 12.65 -10.81
CA VAL A 178 -23.49 11.72 -11.00
C VAL A 178 -23.20 10.46 -10.21
N GLY A 179 -24.12 10.12 -9.32
CA GLY A 179 -23.99 9.03 -8.37
C GLY A 179 -24.42 7.66 -8.86
N VAL A 180 -23.99 6.69 -8.04
CA VAL A 180 -24.57 5.39 -7.66
C VAL A 180 -24.90 4.37 -8.76
N ALA A 181 -24.18 3.24 -8.75
CA ALA A 181 -24.78 1.89 -8.76
C ALA A 181 -23.74 0.80 -8.42
N GLN A 182 -24.00 0.06 -7.34
CA GLN A 182 -23.43 -1.26 -7.03
C GLN A 182 -24.27 -2.36 -7.71
N PRO A 183 -23.66 -3.46 -8.17
CA PRO A 183 -24.26 -4.79 -7.94
C PRO A 183 -23.18 -5.82 -7.50
N ALA A 184 -23.32 -6.45 -6.32
CA ALA A 184 -24.02 -7.71 -6.00
C ALA A 184 -23.21 -9.03 -6.23
N ALA A 185 -22.96 -9.73 -5.11
CA ALA A 185 -22.45 -11.12 -4.87
C ALA A 185 -23.16 -12.24 -5.69
N LEU A 186 -22.71 -13.50 -5.92
CA LEU A 186 -21.68 -14.49 -5.49
C LEU A 186 -21.79 -15.73 -6.48
N PRO A 187 -20.95 -16.82 -6.55
CA PRO A 187 -20.49 -17.69 -5.44
C PRO A 187 -19.04 -18.29 -5.50
N GLY A 188 -18.53 -18.76 -4.36
CA GLY A 188 -17.23 -19.46 -4.19
C GLY A 188 -17.28 -20.98 -4.46
N PRO A 189 -16.37 -21.83 -3.92
CA PRO A 189 -15.16 -21.54 -3.13
C PRO A 189 -13.86 -22.16 -3.72
N SER A 190 -12.71 -21.56 -3.42
CA SER A 190 -11.41 -22.22 -3.49
C SER A 190 -10.57 -21.72 -2.33
N VAL A 191 -10.24 -22.62 -1.41
CA VAL A 191 -9.46 -22.39 -0.20
C VAL A 191 -8.04 -21.93 -0.57
N ALA A 192 -7.81 -20.62 -0.50
CA ALA A 192 -6.51 -19.98 -0.55
C ALA A 192 -6.33 -19.14 0.72
N SER A 193 -5.13 -19.14 1.29
CA SER A 193 -4.77 -18.44 2.52
C SER A 193 -5.17 -16.97 2.50
N ALA A 194 -5.79 -16.49 3.57
CA ALA A 194 -6.31 -15.13 3.70
C ALA A 194 -5.20 -14.07 3.61
N GLU A 195 -5.31 -13.16 2.63
CA GLU A 195 -4.56 -11.90 2.63
C GLU A 195 -5.14 -10.99 3.75
N VAL A 196 -4.25 -10.33 4.49
CA VAL A 196 -4.60 -9.43 5.61
C VAL A 196 -4.04 -8.03 5.35
N HIS A 197 -4.80 -7.00 5.74
CA HIS A 197 -4.53 -5.57 5.55
C HIS A 197 -4.25 -4.85 6.86
N ASP A 198 -3.24 -4.00 6.90
CA ASP A 198 -2.93 -3.19 8.08
C ASP A 198 -4.05 -2.17 8.40
N SER A 199 -4.44 -2.12 9.67
CA SER A 199 -5.34 -1.11 10.23
C SER A 199 -4.51 -0.03 10.93
N PHE A 200 -4.54 1.17 10.37
CA PHE A 200 -3.80 2.34 10.83
C PHE A 200 -4.51 2.98 12.04
N ARG A 201 -3.78 3.19 13.14
CA ARG A 201 -4.26 3.85 14.35
C ARG A 201 -3.88 5.32 14.38
N PHE A 202 -4.82 6.13 14.81
CA PHE A 202 -4.63 7.55 15.08
C PHE A 202 -5.24 7.92 16.41
N PHE A 203 -4.64 8.91 17.09
CA PHE A 203 -5.16 9.44 18.34
C PHE A 203 -5.37 10.95 18.26
N ASN A 204 -6.55 11.42 18.67
CA ASN A 204 -6.84 12.85 18.83
C ASN A 204 -6.91 13.20 20.32
N ALA A 205 -5.90 13.91 20.84
CA ALA A 205 -5.82 14.25 22.25
C ALA A 205 -6.91 15.26 22.71
N ALA A 206 -7.54 15.99 21.80
CA ALA A 206 -8.57 16.97 22.15
C ALA A 206 -9.94 16.32 22.41
N THR A 207 -10.30 15.30 21.62
CA THR A 207 -11.52 14.52 21.78
C THR A 207 -11.31 13.20 22.52
N ASN A 208 -10.04 12.83 22.73
CA ASN A 208 -9.61 11.52 23.23
C ASN A 208 -10.08 10.36 22.33
N ASP A 209 -10.18 10.62 21.03
CA ASP A 209 -10.66 9.66 20.04
C ASP A 209 -9.53 8.80 19.47
N HIS A 210 -9.83 7.52 19.24
CA HIS A 210 -9.01 6.67 18.39
C HIS A 210 -9.71 6.39 17.07
N PHE A 211 -8.99 6.67 15.99
CA PHE A 211 -9.47 6.40 14.64
C PHE A 211 -8.69 5.24 14.02
N TYR A 212 -9.44 4.32 13.42
CA TYR A 212 -8.90 3.14 12.76
C TYR A 212 -9.36 3.10 11.31
N THR A 213 -8.42 2.87 10.42
CA THR A 213 -8.72 2.72 9.02
C THR A 213 -7.75 1.79 8.34
N VAL A 214 -8.26 0.95 7.46
CA VAL A 214 -7.44 0.19 6.51
C VAL A 214 -7.26 0.95 5.21
N ASN A 215 -7.98 2.07 5.04
CA ASN A 215 -7.91 2.90 3.85
C ASN A 215 -6.70 3.83 3.96
N PRO A 216 -5.65 3.62 3.14
CA PRO A 216 -4.45 4.45 3.20
C PRO A 216 -4.74 5.92 2.81
N ALA A 217 -5.73 6.18 1.96
CA ALA A 217 -6.11 7.55 1.60
C ALA A 217 -6.73 8.32 2.77
N GLU A 218 -7.50 7.62 3.60
CA GLU A 218 -8.08 8.19 4.82
C GLU A 218 -7.01 8.40 5.90
N ARG A 219 -6.09 7.44 6.05
CA ARG A 219 -4.88 7.59 6.87
C ARG A 219 -4.12 8.85 6.45
N ASP A 220 -3.81 8.99 5.17
CA ASP A 220 -3.00 10.10 4.67
C ASP A 220 -3.73 11.44 4.81
N ALA A 221 -5.05 11.47 4.60
CA ALA A 221 -5.86 12.67 4.86
C ALA A 221 -5.84 13.08 6.34
N LEU A 222 -5.83 12.13 7.27
CA LEU A 222 -5.73 12.40 8.71
C LEU A 222 -4.34 12.88 9.12
N ILE A 223 -3.27 12.35 8.52
CA ILE A 223 -1.88 12.78 8.72
C ILE A 223 -1.67 14.21 8.20
N GLN A 224 -2.21 14.52 7.02
CA GLN A 224 -1.99 15.80 6.33
C GLN A 224 -2.96 16.89 6.78
N GLY A 225 -4.15 16.52 7.24
CA GLY A 225 -5.19 17.45 7.63
C GLY A 225 -4.88 18.14 8.96
N GLN A 226 -5.50 19.31 9.18
CA GLN A 226 -5.59 19.93 10.51
C GLN A 226 -6.64 19.22 11.39
N SER A 227 -6.71 17.89 11.28
CA SER A 227 -7.74 17.03 11.87
C SER A 227 -7.60 16.90 13.40
N GLY A 228 -6.42 17.22 13.94
CA GLY A 228 -6.07 17.02 15.35
C GLY A 228 -5.64 15.59 15.68
N TYR A 229 -5.64 14.68 14.71
CA TYR A 229 -5.18 13.30 14.89
C TYR A 229 -3.67 13.19 14.72
N VAL A 230 -3.04 12.42 15.61
CA VAL A 230 -1.64 12.01 15.55
C VAL A 230 -1.61 10.55 15.12
N TYR A 231 -0.83 10.24 14.08
CA TYR A 231 -0.65 8.87 13.63
C TYR A 231 0.20 8.08 14.62
N GLU A 232 -0.29 6.91 15.05
CA GLU A 232 0.36 6.06 16.04
C GLU A 232 0.97 4.79 15.45
N GLY A 233 0.71 4.49 14.18
CA GLY A 233 1.24 3.31 13.49
C GLY A 233 0.15 2.29 13.13
N VAL A 234 0.56 1.05 12.88
CA VAL A 234 -0.36 -0.06 12.58
C VAL A 234 -0.83 -0.71 13.89
N ALA A 235 -2.14 -0.75 14.08
CA ALA A 235 -2.76 -1.32 15.27
C ALA A 235 -2.79 -2.85 15.22
N TRP A 236 -3.19 -3.38 14.07
CA TRP A 236 -3.42 -4.80 13.77
C TRP A 236 -3.60 -5.00 12.26
N ALA A 237 -3.74 -6.25 11.82
CA ALA A 237 -4.10 -6.60 10.45
C ALA A 237 -5.53 -7.18 10.36
N THR A 238 -6.21 -6.97 9.24
CA THR A 238 -7.64 -7.27 9.03
C THR A 238 -7.81 -8.10 7.77
N PRO A 239 -8.68 -9.13 7.71
CA PRO A 239 -8.82 -9.95 6.51
C PRO A 239 -9.47 -9.20 5.34
N ASP A 240 -9.38 -9.78 4.15
CA ASP A 240 -10.34 -9.50 3.07
C ASP A 240 -11.74 -10.02 3.40
N ALA A 241 -12.76 -9.37 2.82
CA ALA A 241 -14.14 -9.82 2.93
C ALA A 241 -14.31 -11.23 2.33
N GLY A 242 -14.83 -12.16 3.11
CA GLY A 242 -14.91 -13.54 2.69
C GLY A 242 -15.64 -14.47 3.65
N THR A 243 -15.58 -15.76 3.35
CA THR A 243 -16.16 -16.78 4.23
C THR A 243 -15.46 -16.77 5.59
N GLY A 244 -16.21 -16.53 6.67
CA GLY A 244 -15.66 -16.49 8.01
C GLY A 244 -15.18 -15.10 8.44
N THR A 245 -15.48 -14.05 7.68
CA THR A 245 -15.34 -12.65 8.11
C THR A 245 -16.69 -12.00 8.39
N VAL A 246 -16.64 -10.87 9.08
CA VAL A 246 -17.77 -10.00 9.41
C VAL A 246 -17.35 -8.55 9.29
N ASP A 247 -18.25 -7.71 8.77
CA ASP A 247 -18.06 -6.27 8.67
C ASP A 247 -17.84 -5.64 10.06
N VAL A 248 -16.89 -4.69 10.14
CA VAL A 248 -16.79 -3.73 11.25
C VAL A 248 -17.38 -2.40 10.79
N TYR A 249 -18.53 -2.04 11.35
CA TYR A 249 -19.25 -0.80 11.08
C TYR A 249 -18.65 0.37 11.86
N ARG A 250 -18.46 1.52 11.22
CA ARG A 250 -17.97 2.75 11.85
C ARG A 250 -19.03 3.84 11.88
N PHE A 251 -19.05 4.58 12.98
CA PHE A 251 -19.89 5.74 13.20
C PHE A 251 -19.06 6.90 13.73
N LEU A 252 -19.39 8.12 13.30
CA LEU A 252 -18.92 9.36 13.90
C LEU A 252 -19.99 9.89 14.86
N ASP A 253 -19.70 10.00 16.15
CA ASP A 253 -20.53 10.74 17.10
C ASP A 253 -20.25 12.24 16.95
N THR A 254 -21.15 12.92 16.24
CA THR A 254 -21.04 14.35 15.97
C THR A 254 -21.19 15.24 17.21
N ALA A 255 -21.72 14.71 18.32
CA ALA A 255 -21.85 15.45 19.57
C ALA A 255 -20.51 15.58 20.32
N HIS A 256 -19.65 14.57 20.24
CA HIS A 256 -18.40 14.49 21.01
C HIS A 256 -17.13 14.44 20.13
N GLY A 257 -17.29 14.23 18.81
CA GLY A 257 -16.18 14.16 17.87
C GLY A 257 -15.36 12.87 17.99
N THR A 258 -16.03 11.77 18.33
CA THR A 258 -15.41 10.45 18.57
C THR A 258 -16.00 9.39 17.64
N HIS A 259 -15.28 8.29 17.44
CA HIS A 259 -15.71 7.19 16.59
C HIS A 259 -16.15 5.98 17.40
N PHE A 260 -17.14 5.28 16.87
CA PHE A 260 -17.66 4.03 17.41
C PHE A 260 -17.58 2.92 16.36
N TYR A 261 -17.15 1.74 16.80
CA TYR A 261 -16.95 0.58 15.94
C TYR A 261 -17.71 -0.63 16.49
N THR A 262 -18.43 -1.37 15.63
CA THR A 262 -19.13 -2.60 16.01
C THR A 262 -19.20 -3.60 14.87
N THR A 263 -19.13 -4.89 15.18
CA THR A 263 -19.47 -5.98 14.24
C THR A 263 -20.95 -6.38 14.30
N SER A 264 -21.69 -5.88 15.30
CA SER A 264 -23.09 -6.23 15.50
C SER A 264 -23.99 -5.41 14.58
N ALA A 265 -24.52 -6.06 13.53
CA ALA A 265 -25.52 -5.44 12.67
C ALA A 265 -26.77 -4.97 13.45
N ALA A 266 -27.14 -5.68 14.53
CA ALA A 266 -28.24 -5.27 15.40
C ALA A 266 -27.92 -4.00 16.19
N GLU A 267 -26.68 -3.85 16.70
CA GLU A 267 -26.23 -2.64 17.40
C GLU A 267 -26.17 -1.46 16.41
N ARG A 268 -25.61 -1.67 15.21
CA ARG A 268 -25.62 -0.71 14.10
C ARG A 268 -27.04 -0.20 13.83
N ASP A 269 -28.00 -1.11 13.63
CA ASP A 269 -29.38 -0.75 13.31
C ASP A 269 -30.08 -0.02 14.46
N GLN A 270 -29.79 -0.37 15.72
CA GLN A 270 -30.32 0.35 16.88
C GLN A 270 -29.72 1.76 17.00
N ILE A 271 -28.42 1.93 16.78
CA ILE A 271 -27.75 3.24 16.82
C ILE A 271 -28.36 4.15 15.77
N ILE A 272 -28.45 3.70 14.51
CA ILE A 272 -29.07 4.46 13.39
C ILE A 272 -30.49 4.91 13.75
N LYS A 273 -31.25 4.04 14.43
CA LYS A 273 -32.65 4.31 14.78
C LYS A 273 -32.81 5.24 15.99
N THR A 274 -31.93 5.16 16.98
CA THR A 274 -32.19 5.71 18.32
C THR A 274 -31.23 6.82 18.74
N LEU A 275 -30.05 6.93 18.12
CA LEU A 275 -28.99 7.87 18.49
C LEU A 275 -28.71 8.86 17.34
N PRO A 276 -29.42 9.98 17.25
CA PRO A 276 -29.34 10.90 16.11
C PRO A 276 -28.00 11.65 15.98
N SER A 277 -27.15 11.66 17.01
CA SER A 277 -25.80 12.25 16.92
C SER A 277 -24.80 11.34 16.23
N TYR A 278 -25.09 10.04 16.10
CA TYR A 278 -24.20 9.07 15.50
C TYR A 278 -24.45 8.99 13.99
N ALA A 279 -23.54 9.58 13.22
CA ALA A 279 -23.53 9.49 11.77
C ALA A 279 -22.92 8.15 11.33
N TYR A 280 -23.68 7.34 10.59
CA TYR A 280 -23.19 6.08 10.05
C TYR A 280 -22.25 6.33 8.86
N GLU A 281 -21.03 5.82 8.93
CA GLU A 281 -20.01 6.03 7.90
C GLU A 281 -19.80 4.81 7.00
N GLY A 282 -20.38 3.66 7.35
CA GLY A 282 -20.29 2.42 6.57
C GLY A 282 -19.44 1.35 7.24
N VAL A 283 -18.94 0.43 6.42
CA VAL A 283 -17.98 -0.61 6.82
C VAL A 283 -16.58 -0.01 6.76
N ALA A 284 -15.87 -0.01 7.89
CA ALA A 284 -14.50 0.50 7.95
C ALA A 284 -13.48 -0.54 7.53
N PHE A 285 -13.65 -1.79 7.95
CA PHE A 285 -12.83 -2.94 7.59
C PHE A 285 -13.53 -4.25 7.97
N GLU A 286 -12.93 -5.37 7.63
CA GLU A 286 -13.42 -6.71 7.99
C GLU A 286 -12.73 -7.24 9.24
N ALA A 287 -13.44 -8.06 9.99
CA ALA A 287 -12.90 -8.84 11.10
C ALA A 287 -13.20 -10.32 10.89
N TYR A 288 -12.46 -11.20 11.54
CA TYR A 288 -12.83 -12.62 11.55
C TYR A 288 -14.08 -12.84 12.41
N ALA A 289 -15.00 -13.67 11.93
CA ALA A 289 -16.23 -14.04 12.63
C ALA A 289 -15.96 -14.75 13.97
N SER A 290 -14.77 -15.33 14.12
CA SER A 290 -14.30 -15.92 15.37
C SER A 290 -12.78 -16.09 15.35
N ALA A 291 -12.16 -16.28 16.53
CA ALA A 291 -10.74 -16.66 16.64
C ALA A 291 -10.39 -17.92 15.82
N ALA A 292 -11.32 -18.89 15.72
CA ALA A 292 -11.12 -20.08 14.91
C ALA A 292 -11.08 -19.79 13.40
N ALA A 293 -11.81 -18.77 12.94
CA ALA A 293 -11.82 -18.34 11.55
C ALA A 293 -10.53 -17.58 11.15
N GLY A 294 -9.91 -16.86 12.09
CA GLY A 294 -8.61 -16.23 11.86
C GLY A 294 -7.43 -17.23 11.87
N GLY A 295 -7.53 -18.28 12.68
CA GLY A 295 -6.47 -19.28 12.76
C GLY A 295 -5.23 -18.76 13.53
N PRO A 296 -4.03 -19.32 13.28
CA PRO A 296 -2.84 -18.95 14.02
C PRO A 296 -2.47 -17.47 13.81
N GLY A 297 -2.33 -16.72 14.90
CA GLY A 297 -2.06 -15.28 14.86
C GLY A 297 -3.29 -14.38 14.99
N ALA A 298 -4.49 -14.97 15.10
CA ALA A 298 -5.71 -14.23 15.38
C ALA A 298 -5.72 -13.64 16.81
N LEU A 299 -6.14 -12.38 16.90
CA LEU A 299 -6.24 -11.61 18.14
C LEU A 299 -7.69 -11.17 18.32
N THR A 300 -8.30 -11.48 19.45
CA THR A 300 -9.63 -10.95 19.78
C THR A 300 -9.46 -9.75 20.67
N LEU A 301 -9.89 -8.59 20.18
CA LEU A 301 -9.81 -7.33 20.92
C LEU A 301 -10.91 -7.28 21.99
N GLU A 302 -10.57 -6.80 23.18
CA GLU A 302 -11.55 -6.39 24.19
C GLU A 302 -11.96 -4.95 23.90
N ARG A 303 -13.26 -4.65 24.01
CA ARG A 303 -13.83 -3.31 23.88
C ARG A 303 -14.04 -2.73 25.27
N PHE A 304 -13.47 -1.56 25.51
CA PHE A 304 -13.68 -0.79 26.74
C PHE A 304 -14.44 0.49 26.43
N TYR A 305 -15.38 0.85 27.29
CA TYR A 305 -16.13 2.10 27.23
C TYR A 305 -15.79 2.96 28.44
N ASN A 306 -15.41 4.22 28.23
CA ASN A 306 -15.26 5.16 29.33
C ASN A 306 -16.58 5.92 29.56
N ALA A 307 -17.26 5.64 30.66
CA ALA A 307 -18.56 6.24 30.99
C ALA A 307 -18.48 7.74 31.35
N GLN A 308 -17.28 8.30 31.53
CA GLN A 308 -17.07 9.72 31.81
C GLN A 308 -16.82 10.53 30.54
N SER A 309 -16.03 10.01 29.61
CA SER A 309 -15.70 10.70 28.35
C SER A 309 -16.53 10.24 27.15
N GLY A 310 -17.23 9.11 27.25
CA GLY A 310 -18.04 8.56 26.16
C GLY A 310 -17.24 7.84 25.06
N VAL A 311 -15.93 7.65 25.25
CA VAL A 311 -15.04 7.05 24.24
C VAL A 311 -14.97 5.54 24.37
N HIS A 312 -14.69 4.87 23.25
CA HIS A 312 -14.36 3.45 23.23
C HIS A 312 -12.87 3.25 22.96
N HIS A 313 -12.31 2.17 23.50
CA HIS A 313 -10.93 1.73 23.28
C HIS A 313 -10.90 0.24 22.99
N PHE A 314 -9.99 -0.20 22.10
CA PHE A 314 -9.81 -1.60 21.75
C PHE A 314 -8.40 -2.06 22.11
N ALA A 315 -8.29 -3.09 22.94
CA ALA A 315 -7.02 -3.63 23.39
C ALA A 315 -6.88 -5.11 23.02
N ALA A 316 -5.72 -5.48 22.48
CA ALA A 316 -5.39 -6.85 22.09
C ALA A 316 -4.52 -7.57 23.12
N SER A 317 -3.69 -6.81 23.85
CA SER A 317 -2.65 -7.38 24.71
C SER A 317 -3.19 -7.63 26.12
N PRO A 318 -2.89 -8.80 26.73
CA PRO A 318 -3.28 -9.06 28.11
C PRO A 318 -2.77 -8.00 29.09
N GLY A 319 -1.56 -7.45 28.85
CA GLY A 319 -0.96 -6.43 29.70
C GLY A 319 -1.72 -5.10 29.69
N GLU A 320 -2.16 -4.63 28.51
CA GLU A 320 -2.97 -3.42 28.36
C GLU A 320 -4.37 -3.60 28.94
N ILE A 321 -5.00 -4.75 28.65
CA ILE A 321 -6.31 -5.14 29.20
C ILE A 321 -6.27 -5.12 30.73
N ASP A 322 -5.27 -5.77 31.34
CA ASP A 322 -5.13 -5.84 32.79
C ASP A 322 -4.80 -4.46 33.39
N ALA A 323 -4.03 -3.62 32.68
CA ALA A 323 -3.74 -2.25 33.10
C ALA A 323 -5.02 -1.38 33.12
N ILE A 324 -5.88 -1.47 32.11
CA ILE A 324 -7.15 -0.74 32.05
C ILE A 324 -8.09 -1.23 33.17
N ARG A 325 -8.26 -2.55 33.31
CA ARG A 325 -9.06 -3.17 34.40
C ARG A 325 -8.54 -2.81 35.79
N GLY A 326 -7.22 -2.66 35.93
CA GLY A 326 -6.54 -2.24 37.15
C GLY A 326 -6.60 -0.73 37.42
N GLY A 327 -7.18 0.07 36.51
CA GLY A 327 -7.35 1.51 36.67
C GLY A 327 -6.14 2.36 36.29
N ALA A 328 -5.12 1.79 35.64
CA ALA A 328 -3.93 2.53 35.20
C ALA A 328 -4.26 3.59 34.13
N ALA A 329 -5.32 3.36 33.35
CA ALA A 329 -5.84 4.30 32.35
C ALA A 329 -6.78 5.37 32.96
N GLY A 330 -6.86 5.47 34.29
CA GLY A 330 -7.75 6.38 35.00
C GLY A 330 -9.14 5.81 35.30
N PRO A 331 -10.03 6.62 35.90
CA PRO A 331 -11.38 6.18 36.27
C PRO A 331 -12.34 6.14 35.07
N GLY A 332 -13.47 5.46 35.24
CA GLY A 332 -14.59 5.51 34.30
C GLY A 332 -14.61 4.43 33.22
N TRP A 333 -13.53 3.66 33.07
CA TRP A 333 -13.47 2.54 32.12
C TRP A 333 -14.32 1.35 32.58
N VAL A 334 -15.14 0.86 31.67
CA VAL A 334 -15.97 -0.34 31.79
C VAL A 334 -15.55 -1.29 30.69
N ASP A 335 -15.27 -2.54 31.07
CA ASP A 335 -15.02 -3.61 30.13
C ASP A 335 -16.35 -4.13 29.58
N GLU A 336 -16.56 -3.96 28.27
CA GLU A 336 -17.77 -4.42 27.57
C GLU A 336 -17.60 -5.82 26.97
N GLY A 337 -16.42 -6.42 27.14
CA GLY A 337 -16.04 -7.71 26.62
C GLY A 337 -15.58 -7.64 25.16
N LYS A 338 -15.67 -8.79 24.49
CA LYS A 338 -15.06 -8.99 23.16
C LYS A 338 -15.68 -8.08 22.10
N GLY A 339 -14.83 -7.29 21.44
CA GLY A 339 -15.21 -6.45 20.31
C GLY A 339 -15.22 -7.22 19.00
N PHE A 340 -14.03 -7.50 18.44
CA PHE A 340 -13.89 -8.23 17.18
C PHE A 340 -12.51 -8.91 17.06
N THR A 341 -12.40 -9.87 16.13
CA THR A 341 -11.18 -10.65 15.91
C THR A 341 -10.43 -10.17 14.69
N VAL A 342 -9.14 -9.91 14.84
CA VAL A 342 -8.19 -9.42 13.82
C VAL A 342 -6.95 -10.32 13.80
N HIS A 343 -5.92 -9.97 13.05
CA HIS A 343 -4.60 -10.61 13.11
C HIS A 343 -3.56 -9.70 13.75
N ALA A 344 -2.51 -10.30 14.30
CA ALA A 344 -1.31 -9.56 14.62
C ALA A 344 -0.80 -8.81 13.37
N PRO A 345 -0.31 -7.58 13.51
CA PRO A 345 0.22 -6.83 12.38
C PRO A 345 1.42 -7.55 11.75
N GLY A 346 1.64 -7.34 10.45
CA GLY A 346 2.64 -8.08 9.66
C GLY A 346 4.08 -7.91 10.15
N ASP A 347 4.35 -6.87 10.95
CA ASP A 347 5.62 -6.56 11.61
C ASP A 347 5.83 -7.27 12.96
N GLY A 348 4.80 -7.96 13.47
CA GLY A 348 4.82 -8.65 14.76
C GLY A 348 4.79 -7.74 15.99
N LEU A 349 4.61 -6.42 15.82
CA LEU A 349 4.57 -5.43 16.89
C LEU A 349 3.13 -4.99 17.15
N LEU A 350 2.50 -5.62 18.14
CA LEU A 350 1.26 -5.08 18.69
C LEU A 350 1.57 -3.77 19.41
N LEU A 351 0.93 -2.68 18.98
CA LEU A 351 0.92 -1.43 19.72
C LEU A 351 0.20 -1.68 21.07
N THR A 352 0.98 -1.87 22.13
CA THR A 352 0.54 -2.01 23.53
C THR A 352 0.38 -0.67 24.23
#